data_AF-A0A5B7HLV1-F1
#
_entry.id   AF-A0A5B7HLV1-F1
#
_cell.length_a   1.000
_cell.length_b   1.000
_cell.length_c   1.000
_cell.angle_alpha   90.00
_cell.angle_beta   90.00
_cell.angle_gamma   90.00
#
_symmetry.space_group_name_H-M   'P 1'
#
loop_
_entity.id
_entity.type
_entity.pdbx_description
1 polymer ?
#
loop_
_entity_poly.entity_id
_entity_poly.type
_entity_poly.pdbx_seq_one_letter_code
_entity_poly.pdbx_strand_id
1 'polypeptide(L)' 'MVYLGRGRKALRVMYINIDGFISGSLEVRDYILEKGLDVICITETKLSEDVQVNFKEQGYNVWRRDRRGKAIVLIMI' A
#
# COMPACT_ATOMS: atom_id res chain seq x y z
N MET A 1 -1.25 15.36 2.67
CA MET A 1 -0.06 15.43 1.80
C MET A 1 0.95 16.33 2.49
N VAL A 2 2.09 15.82 2.93
CA VAL A 2 3.12 16.59 3.66
C VAL A 2 4.39 16.56 2.83
N TYR A 3 5.01 17.72 2.60
CA TYR A 3 6.28 17.85 1.87
C TYR A 3 7.37 18.44 2.78
N LEU A 4 8.60 17.92 2.69
CA LEU A 4 9.78 18.49 3.35
C LEU A 4 11.02 18.45 2.43
N GLY A 5 11.63 19.62 2.20
CA GLY A 5 13.09 19.86 2.13
C GLY A 5 13.87 19.65 0.83
N ARG A 6 14.44 20.74 0.27
CA ARG A 6 15.31 20.82 -0.93
C ARG A 6 16.54 19.90 -0.89
N GLY A 7 16.78 19.18 -1.99
CA GLY A 7 17.97 18.35 -2.25
C GLY A 7 17.79 16.84 -1.97
N ARG A 8 16.66 16.44 -1.40
CA ARG A 8 16.29 15.05 -1.15
C ARG A 8 15.01 14.74 -1.93
N LYS A 9 14.94 13.57 -2.57
CA LYS A 9 13.71 13.10 -3.20
C LYS A 9 12.60 13.16 -2.15
N ALA A 10 11.53 13.91 -2.44
CA ALA A 10 10.40 14.01 -1.51
C ALA A 10 9.76 12.64 -1.36
N LEU A 11 9.70 12.13 -0.13
CA LEU A 11 9.05 10.85 0.16
C LEU A 11 7.54 10.99 -0.02
N ARG A 12 6.98 10.26 -0.97
CA ARG A 12 5.54 10.24 -1.23
C ARG A 12 4.89 9.13 -0.42
N VAL A 13 4.23 9.52 0.67
CA VAL A 13 3.58 8.59 1.59
C VAL A 13 2.06 8.69 1.47
N MET A 14 1.39 7.54 1.49
CA MET A 14 -0.06 7.44 1.52
C MET A 14 -0.55 6.55 2.65
N TYR A 15 -1.68 6.93 3.22
CA TYR A 15 -2.46 6.11 4.14
C TYR A 15 -3.89 6.05 3.61
N ILE A 16 -4.46 4.84 3.50
CA ILE A 16 -5.84 4.64 3.05
C ILE A 16 -6.52 3.51 3.83
N ASN A 17 -7.78 3.74 4.16
CA ASN A 17 -8.70 2.71 4.58
C ASN A 17 -9.59 2.37 3.38
N ILE A 18 -9.58 1.11 2.94
CA ILE A 18 -10.33 0.67 1.76
C ILE A 18 -11.53 -0.22 2.09
N ASP A 19 -11.72 -0.57 3.37
CA ASP A 19 -12.81 -1.42 3.85
C ASP A 19 -13.07 -2.71 3.02
N GLY A 20 -12.02 -3.27 2.43
CA GLY A 20 -12.03 -4.44 1.54
C GLY A 20 -11.07 -4.30 0.35
N PHE A 21 -10.03 -5.13 0.30
CA PHE A 21 -8.95 -5.04 -0.70
C PHE A 21 -9.28 -5.73 -2.02
N ILE A 22 -10.06 -6.80 -1.97
CA ILE A 22 -10.34 -7.62 -3.16
C ILE A 22 -11.04 -6.79 -4.25
N SER A 23 -11.98 -5.93 -3.86
CA SER A 23 -12.73 -5.08 -4.79
C SER A 23 -11.91 -3.93 -5.40
N GLY A 24 -10.79 -3.52 -4.79
CA GLY A 24 -10.01 -2.33 -5.21
C GLY A 24 -8.54 -2.60 -5.53
N SER A 25 -8.09 -3.85 -5.56
CA SER A 25 -6.66 -4.18 -5.66
C SER A 25 -5.96 -3.68 -6.93
N LEU A 26 -6.62 -3.78 -8.09
CA LEU A 26 -6.10 -3.25 -9.36
C LEU A 26 -6.07 -1.72 -9.36
N GLU A 27 -7.13 -1.07 -8.91
CA GLU A 27 -7.20 0.40 -8.82
C GLU A 27 -6.14 0.96 -7.86
N VAL A 28 -5.97 0.32 -6.71
CA VAL A 28 -4.92 0.69 -5.74
C VAL A 28 -3.54 0.52 -6.36
N ARG A 29 -3.30 -0.57 -7.10
CA ARG A 29 -2.03 -0.80 -7.79
C ARG A 29 -1.75 0.27 -8.84
N ASP A 30 -2.71 0.56 -9.71
CA ASP A 30 -2.55 1.55 -10.77
C ASP A 30 -2.33 2.94 -10.17
N TYR A 31 -3.05 3.26 -9.09
CA TYR A 31 -2.87 4.51 -8.36
C TYR A 31 -1.47 4.63 -7.72
N ILE A 32 -0.95 3.56 -7.11
CA ILE A 32 0.41 3.53 -6.53
C ILE A 32 1.45 3.84 -7.59
N LEU A 33 1.33 3.21 -8.76
CA LEU A 33 2.25 3.36 -9.87
C LEU A 33 2.16 4.75 -10.51
N GLU A 34 0.94 5.24 -10.77
CA GLU A 34 0.71 6.56 -11.38
C GLU A 34 1.23 7.69 -10.49
N LYS A 35 1.00 7.62 -9.17
CA LYS A 35 1.47 8.65 -8.22
C LYS A 35 2.94 8.47 -7.82
N GLY A 36 3.55 7.33 -8.14
CA GLY A 36 4.93 6.99 -7.79
C GLY A 36 5.19 6.97 -6.29
N LEU A 37 4.23 6.50 -5.50
CA LEU A 37 4.31 6.52 -4.03
C LEU A 37 5.53 5.72 -3.55
N ASP A 38 6.26 6.22 -2.55
CA ASP A 38 7.42 5.50 -1.99
C ASP A 38 6.98 4.60 -0.81
N VAL A 39 5.91 4.98 -0.08
CA VAL A 39 5.35 4.20 1.04
C VAL A 39 3.82 4.28 1.04
N ILE A 40 3.13 3.15 1.16
CA ILE A 40 1.67 3.08 1.30
C ILE A 40 1.31 2.19 2.48
N CYS A 41 0.42 2.69 3.34
CA CYS A 41 -0.23 1.90 4.38
C CYS A 41 -1.72 1.76 4.07
N ILE A 42 -2.20 0.53 3.99
CA ILE A 42 -3.56 0.17 3.65
C ILE A 42 -4.16 -0.59 4.82
N THR A 43 -5.28 -0.11 5.35
CA THR A 43 -5.98 -0.74 6.48
C THR A 43 -7.36 -1.25 6.10
N GLU A 44 -7.89 -2.14 6.94
CA GLU A 44 -9.20 -2.77 6.78
C GLU A 44 -9.35 -3.48 5.44
N THR A 45 -8.27 -4.13 5.00
CA THR A 45 -8.23 -4.84 3.71
C THR A 45 -9.16 -6.05 3.68
N LYS A 46 -9.66 -6.52 4.83
CA LYS A 46 -10.52 -7.71 4.99
C LYS A 46 -9.98 -8.95 4.24
N LEU A 47 -8.67 -9.01 4.02
CA LEU A 47 -8.02 -10.11 3.32
C LEU A 47 -8.05 -11.37 4.19
N SER A 48 -8.39 -12.51 3.58
CA SER A 48 -8.12 -13.81 4.18
C SER A 48 -6.63 -14.14 4.07
N GLU A 49 -6.14 -15.05 4.91
CA GLU A 49 -4.73 -15.48 4.91
C GLU A 49 -4.29 -16.05 3.55
N ASP A 50 -5.23 -16.59 2.78
CA ASP A 50 -4.98 -17.22 1.47
C ASP A 50 -4.70 -16.21 0.33
N VAL A 51 -5.07 -14.94 0.50
CA VAL A 51 -4.89 -13.94 -0.56
C VAL A 51 -3.48 -13.37 -0.51
N GLN A 52 -2.65 -13.71 -1.49
CA GLN A 52 -1.34 -13.10 -1.62
C GLN A 52 -1.41 -11.71 -2.25
N VAL A 53 -0.77 -10.74 -1.61
CA VAL A 53 -0.57 -9.38 -2.13
C VAL A 53 0.89 -9.27 -2.55
N ASN A 54 1.17 -9.20 -3.85
CA ASN A 54 2.52 -9.15 -4.38
C ASN A 54 2.73 -7.92 -5.26
N PHE A 55 3.71 -7.10 -4.91
CA PHE A 55 4.14 -5.92 -5.67
C PHE A 55 5.65 -5.97 -6.02
N LYS A 56 6.26 -7.16 -5.89
CA LYS A 56 7.71 -7.34 -6.03
C LYS A 56 8.19 -7.07 -7.46
N GLU A 57 7.39 -7.41 -8.47
CA GLU A 57 7.67 -7.10 -9.88
C GLU A 57 7.73 -5.59 -10.16
N GLN A 58 7.08 -4.79 -9.32
CA GLN A 58 7.08 -3.32 -9.40
C GLN A 58 8.18 -2.69 -8.54
N GLY A 59 9.02 -3.50 -7.89
CA GLY A 59 10.09 -3.04 -7.02
C GLY A 59 9.67 -2.73 -5.59
N TYR A 60 8.45 -3.09 -5.17
CA TYR A 60 8.00 -2.84 -3.80
C TYR A 60 8.13 -4.07 -2.91
N ASN A 61 8.56 -3.84 -1.68
CA ASN A 61 8.45 -4.75 -0.57
C ASN A 61 7.05 -4.64 0.06
N VAL A 62 6.43 -5.79 0.34
CA VAL A 62 5.11 -5.87 0.97
C VAL A 62 5.25 -6.49 2.35
N TRP A 63 4.79 -5.76 3.35
CA TRP A 63 4.69 -6.21 4.73
C TRP A 63 3.22 -6.31 5.10
N ARG A 64 2.77 -7.51 5.44
CA ARG A 64 1.39 -7.76 5.83
C ARG A 64 1.33 -8.11 7.31
N ARG A 65 0.38 -7.51 8.01
CA ARG A 65 0.02 -7.89 9.38
C ARG A 65 -1.45 -8.24 9.42
N ASP A 66 -1.72 -9.51 9.67
CA ASP A 66 -3.07 -10.01 9.87
C ASP A 66 -3.50 -9.92 11.34
N ARG A 67 -4.75 -9.52 11.54
CA ARG A 67 -5.46 -9.56 12.81
C ARG A 67 -6.87 -10.07 12.52
N ARG A 68 -7.50 -10.79 13.46
CA ARG A 68 -8.87 -11.30 13.29
C ARG A 68 -9.82 -10.20 12.77
N GLY A 69 -10.29 -10.35 11.53
CA GLY A 69 -11.20 -9.42 10.86
C GLY A 69 -10.58 -8.09 10.39
N LYS A 70 -9.27 -7.85 10.58
CA LYS A 70 -8.58 -6.62 10.16
C LYS A 70 -7.19 -6.96 9.65
N ALA A 71 -6.94 -6.79 8.37
CA ALA A 71 -5.60 -6.89 7.81
C ALA A 71 -5.07 -5.49 7.46
N ILE A 72 -3.76 -5.32 7.69
CA ILE A 72 -3.00 -4.12 7.35
C ILE A 72 -1.89 -4.53 6.39
N VAL A 73 -1.76 -3.79 5.29
CA VAL A 73 -0.73 -3.99 4.28
C VAL A 73 0.10 -2.72 4.18
N LEU A 74 1.41 -2.86 4.34
CA LEU A 74 2.40 -1.80 4.14
C LEU A 74 3.22 -2.14 2.89
N ILE A 75 3.31 -1.21 1.97
CA ILE A 75 4.04 -1.34 0.70
C ILE A 75 5.12 -0.26 0.68
N MET A 76 6.36 -0.64 0.43
CA MET A 76 7.53 0.26 0.47
C MET A 76 8.50 -0.05 -0.68
N ILE A 77 9.02 0.98 -1.34
CA ILE A 77 10.07 0.85 -2.36
C ILE A 77 11.46 0.69 -1.71
#